data_AF-A0A1I0KLR9-F1
#
_entry.id   AF-A0A1I0KLR9-F1
#
_cell.length_a   1.000
_cell.length_b   1.000
_cell.length_c   1.000
_cell.angle_alpha   90.00
_cell.angle_beta   90.00
_cell.angle_gamma   90.00
#
_symmetry.space_group_name_H-M   'P 1'
#
loop_
_entity.id
_entity.type
_entity.pdbx_description
1 polymer ?
#
loop_
_entity_poly.entity_id
_entity_poly.type
_entity_poly.pdbx_seq_one_letter_code
_entity_poly.pdbx_strand_id
1 'polypeptide(L)'
;MKKAILSAVAASSLVACTSVESAVVSGTEFSATGGEAIAVVQAKALGLTAIFHIVDLVQSDLDTVVNKLLVAEAKAMGASKVDLKSAGTTPRHGIFALAGTIIGVTSSSAVGVAVK
;
A
#
# COMPACT_ATOMS: atom_id res chain seq x y z
N MET A 1 7.33 1.85 34.11
CA MET A 1 7.58 0.70 33.21
C MET A 1 6.39 0.33 32.32
N LYS A 2 5.13 0.31 32.81
CA LYS A 2 3.94 -0.01 31.99
C LYS A 2 3.72 0.92 30.78
N LYS A 3 4.04 2.21 30.91
CA LYS A 3 3.92 3.21 29.82
C LYS A 3 4.97 3.05 28.72
N ALA A 4 6.16 2.53 29.03
CA ALA A 4 7.23 2.32 28.07
C ALA A 4 6.96 1.10 27.18
N ILE A 5 6.37 0.04 27.75
CA ILE A 5 5.95 -1.14 26.98
C ILE A 5 4.79 -0.77 26.03
N LEU A 6 3.82 0.03 26.49
CA LEU A 6 2.76 0.55 25.61
C LEU A 6 3.32 1.44 24.49
N SER A 7 4.30 2.29 24.79
CA SER A 7 4.96 3.13 23.77
C SER A 7 5.78 2.29 22.78
N ALA A 8 6.40 1.20 23.22
CA ALA A 8 7.14 0.30 22.34
C ALA A 8 6.19 -0.52 21.45
N VAL A 9 5.02 -0.94 21.96
CA VAL A 9 3.96 -1.59 21.18
C VAL A 9 3.31 -0.60 20.19
N ALA A 10 3.12 0.66 20.59
CA ALA A 10 2.64 1.72 19.70
C ALA A 10 3.69 2.11 18.64
N ALA A 11 4.97 2.07 18.96
CA ALA A 11 6.05 2.33 18.01
C ALA A 11 6.30 1.16 17.06
N SER A 12 6.08 -0.08 17.50
CA SER A 12 6.20 -1.28 16.65
C SER A 12 4.97 -1.52 15.76
N SER A 13 3.81 -0.95 16.10
CA SER A 13 2.65 -0.88 15.19
C SER A 13 2.81 0.14 14.07
N LEU A 14 3.77 1.06 14.18
CA LEU A 14 4.15 1.99 13.12
C LEU A 14 5.17 1.40 12.13
N VAL A 15 5.67 0.18 12.38
CA VAL A 15 6.35 -0.60 11.34
C VAL A 15 5.28 -1.26 10.48
N ALA A 16 4.49 -0.43 9.81
CA ALA A 16 3.78 -0.87 8.62
C ALA A 16 4.86 -1.30 7.63
N CYS A 17 4.93 -2.60 7.31
CA CYS A 17 5.83 -3.10 6.28
C CYS A 17 5.29 -2.60 4.94
N THR A 18 5.59 -1.33 4.63
CA THR A 18 5.29 -0.69 3.37
C THR A 18 6.54 -0.74 2.50
N SER A 19 6.48 -1.43 1.37
CA SER A 19 7.52 -1.40 0.34
C SER A 19 6.98 -0.63 -0.86
N VAL A 20 7.82 0.24 -1.42
CA VAL A 20 7.56 0.91 -2.69
C VAL A 20 8.75 0.62 -3.59
N GLU A 21 8.48 -0.05 -4.70
CA GLU A 21 9.46 -0.29 -5.75
C GLU A 21 9.07 0.52 -6.99
N SER A 22 10.03 1.28 -7.52
CA SER A 22 9.86 2.05 -8.75
C SER A 22 10.93 1.67 -9.78
N ALA A 23 10.54 1.54 -11.05
CA ALA A 23 11.46 1.33 -12.16
C ALA A 23 11.23 2.38 -13.24
N VAL A 24 12.26 3.13 -13.62
CA VAL A 24 12.22 4.05 -14.77
C VAL A 24 12.07 3.20 -16.04
N VAL A 25 11.10 3.55 -16.87
CA VAL A 25 10.84 2.85 -18.13
C VAL A 25 11.15 3.75 -19.31
N SER A 26 11.63 3.16 -20.40
CA SER A 26 11.88 3.88 -21.64
C SER A 26 10.54 4.24 -22.28
N GLY A 27 10.26 5.54 -22.43
CA GLY A 27 8.98 6.07 -22.91
C GLY A 27 8.55 5.60 -24.31
N THR A 28 9.46 4.98 -25.07
CA THR A 28 9.20 4.41 -26.39
C THR A 28 8.67 2.98 -26.38
N GLU A 29 8.89 2.22 -25.30
CA GLU A 29 8.53 0.79 -25.24
C GLU A 29 7.24 0.52 -24.46
N PHE A 30 6.77 1.49 -23.67
CA PHE A 30 5.63 1.33 -22.78
C PHE A 30 4.52 2.32 -23.13
N SER A 31 3.39 1.80 -23.61
CA SER A 31 2.17 2.58 -23.81
C SER A 31 1.40 2.65 -22.50
N ALA A 32 1.27 3.86 -21.95
CA ALA A 32 0.45 4.12 -20.78
C ALA A 32 -0.75 5.00 -21.18
N THR A 33 -1.90 4.75 -20.56
CA THR A 33 -3.12 5.47 -20.94
C THR A 33 -3.04 6.90 -20.41
N GLY A 34 -2.88 7.87 -21.31
CA GLY A 34 -2.93 9.30 -20.97
C GLY A 34 -1.60 10.05 -20.98
N GLY A 35 -0.51 9.48 -21.50
CA GLY A 35 0.76 10.20 -21.69
C GLY A 35 1.96 9.29 -21.94
N GLU A 36 3.15 9.88 -21.99
CA GLU A 36 4.42 9.16 -22.08
C GLU A 36 4.73 8.50 -20.74
N ALA A 37 5.03 7.20 -20.75
CA ALA A 37 5.37 6.44 -19.55
C ALA A 37 6.76 6.84 -19.04
N ILE A 38 6.85 7.29 -17.79
CA ILE A 38 8.11 7.69 -17.15
C ILE A 38 8.64 6.59 -16.23
N ALA A 39 7.76 6.00 -15.43
CA ALA A 39 8.14 4.98 -14.45
C ALA A 39 6.97 4.03 -14.14
N VAL A 40 7.28 2.78 -13.80
CA VAL A 40 6.33 1.85 -13.17
C VAL A 40 6.53 1.96 -11.67
N VAL A 41 5.44 2.15 -10.92
CA VAL A 41 5.44 2.22 -9.47
C VAL A 41 4.59 1.09 -8.91
N GLN A 42 5.18 0.29 -8.04
CA GLN A 42 4.52 -0.72 -7.26
C GLN A 42 4.61 -0.34 -5.79
N ALA A 43 3.48 -0.31 -5.11
CA ALA A 43 3.41 -0.07 -3.68
C ALA A 43 2.69 -1.23 -3.00
N LYS A 44 3.23 -1.71 -1.89
CA LYS A 44 2.66 -2.80 -1.08
C LYS A 44 2.73 -2.44 0.39
N ALA A 45 1.63 -2.60 1.11
CA ALA A 45 1.54 -2.44 2.55
C ALA A 45 1.04 -3.73 3.18
N LEU A 46 1.71 -4.21 4.21
CA LEU A 46 1.20 -5.26 5.08
C LEU A 46 0.66 -4.65 6.37
N GLY A 47 -0.55 -5.08 6.72
CA GLY A 47 -1.24 -4.72 7.93
C GLY A 47 -1.41 -5.93 8.82
N LEU A 48 -1.61 -5.67 10.09
CA LEU A 48 -1.79 -6.69 11.11
C LEU A 48 -3.03 -6.33 11.90
N THR A 49 -3.84 -7.33 12.15
CA THR A 49 -5.19 -7.15 12.67
C THR A 49 -5.41 -8.18 13.76
N ALA A 50 -6.19 -7.84 14.76
CA ALA A 50 -6.54 -8.73 15.85
C ALA A 50 -8.05 -8.91 15.94
N ILE A 51 -8.44 -10.08 16.43
CA ILE A 51 -9.83 -10.47 16.71
C ILE A 51 -10.70 -10.30 15.46
N PHE A 52 -10.66 -11.26 14.53
CA PHE A 52 -11.52 -11.29 13.33
C PHE A 52 -11.45 -10.00 12.49
N HIS A 53 -10.27 -9.41 12.33
CA HIS A 53 -10.07 -8.13 11.64
C HIS A 53 -10.78 -6.90 12.25
N ILE A 54 -11.31 -6.99 13.48
CA ILE A 54 -12.03 -5.89 14.17
C ILE A 54 -11.08 -4.82 14.68
N VAL A 55 -9.91 -5.23 15.18
CA VAL A 55 -8.91 -4.32 15.73
C VAL A 55 -7.73 -4.23 14.77
N ASP A 56 -7.48 -3.04 14.25
CA ASP A 56 -6.32 -2.75 13.42
C ASP A 56 -5.12 -2.46 14.32
N LEU A 57 -4.18 -3.39 14.37
CA LEU A 57 -2.90 -3.19 15.04
C LEU A 57 -1.95 -2.42 14.12
N VAL A 58 -2.01 -2.67 12.81
CA VAL A 58 -1.26 -1.97 11.76
C VAL A 58 -2.18 -1.76 10.57
N GLN A 59 -2.40 -0.50 10.19
CA GLN A 59 -3.26 -0.13 9.07
C GLN A 59 -2.58 -0.48 7.74
N SER A 60 -3.28 -1.22 6.87
CA SER A 60 -2.91 -1.40 5.46
C SER A 60 -4.07 -1.01 4.56
N ASP A 61 -4.41 0.27 4.56
CA ASP A 61 -5.52 0.78 3.76
C ASP A 61 -5.10 1.03 2.32
N LEU A 62 -6.03 0.76 1.40
CA LEU A 62 -5.80 1.03 -0.03
C LEU A 62 -5.58 2.53 -0.30
N ASP A 63 -6.20 3.39 0.49
CA ASP A 63 -5.99 4.84 0.44
C ASP A 63 -4.52 5.21 0.74
N THR A 64 -3.92 4.57 1.73
CA THR A 64 -2.50 4.79 2.05
C THR A 64 -1.60 4.32 0.91
N VAL A 65 -1.86 3.13 0.35
CA VAL A 65 -1.04 2.58 -0.74
C VAL A 65 -1.18 3.39 -2.03
N VAL A 66 -2.39 3.81 -2.39
CA VAL A 66 -2.64 4.55 -3.63
C VAL A 66 -2.24 6.03 -3.48
N ASN A 67 -2.78 6.73 -2.49
CA ASN A 67 -2.63 8.18 -2.39
C ASN A 67 -1.33 8.62 -1.72
N LYS A 68 -0.84 7.89 -0.70
CA LYS A 68 0.37 8.28 0.04
C LYS A 68 1.65 7.64 -0.48
N LEU A 69 1.59 6.42 -1.02
CA LEU A 69 2.77 5.73 -1.55
C LEU A 69 2.87 5.91 -3.06
N LEU A 70 1.91 5.39 -3.81
CA LEU A 70 2.01 5.29 -5.27
C LEU A 70 1.95 6.65 -5.97
N VAL A 71 1.02 7.54 -5.59
CA VAL A 71 0.92 8.89 -6.16
C VAL A 71 2.08 9.78 -5.72
N ALA A 72 2.57 9.65 -4.48
CA ALA A 72 3.71 10.42 -3.99
C ALA A 72 5.00 10.05 -4.73
N GLU A 73 5.24 8.75 -4.93
CA GLU A 73 6.39 8.24 -5.68
C GLU A 73 6.32 8.66 -7.15
N ALA A 74 5.16 8.51 -7.79
CA ALA A 74 4.98 8.95 -9.18
C ALA A 74 5.24 10.46 -9.36
N LYS A 75 4.83 11.30 -8.39
CA LYS A 75 5.14 12.74 -8.38
C LYS A 75 6.64 13.01 -8.18
N ALA A 76 7.30 12.26 -7.29
CA ALA A 76 8.75 12.36 -7.10
C ALA A 76 9.52 12.03 -8.38
N MET A 77 8.98 11.12 -9.20
CA MET A 77 9.50 10.75 -10.52
C MET A 77 9.14 11.74 -11.64
N GLY A 78 8.41 12.82 -11.35
CA GLY A 78 8.08 13.88 -12.31
C GLY A 78 6.86 13.62 -13.20
N ALA A 79 5.98 12.69 -12.81
CA ALA A 79 4.74 12.42 -13.53
C ALA A 79 3.59 13.37 -13.14
N SER A 80 2.71 13.66 -14.11
CA SER A 80 1.51 14.50 -13.91
C SER A 80 0.29 13.66 -13.49
N LYS A 81 0.23 12.41 -13.96
CA LYS A 81 -0.86 11.46 -13.68
C LYS A 81 -0.31 10.06 -13.46
N VAL A 82 -1.13 9.18 -12.91
CA VAL A 82 -0.82 7.76 -12.75
C VAL A 82 -1.90 6.93 -13.41
N ASP A 83 -1.51 6.06 -14.35
CA ASP A 83 -2.35 5.03 -14.93
C ASP A 83 -2.36 3.81 -13.99
N LEU A 84 -3.45 3.67 -13.21
CA LEU A 84 -3.63 2.56 -12.27
C LEU A 84 -3.94 1.26 -13.04
N LYS A 85 -3.00 0.31 -13.01
CA LYS A 85 -3.17 -1.00 -13.65
C LYS A 85 -3.84 -2.02 -12.75
N SER A 86 -3.52 -1.98 -11.45
CA SER A 86 -4.08 -2.90 -10.47
C SER A 86 -4.07 -2.26 -9.09
N ALA A 87 -5.15 -2.46 -8.35
CA ALA A 87 -5.27 -2.07 -6.96
C ALA A 87 -6.09 -3.14 -6.24
N GLY A 88 -5.59 -3.61 -5.10
CA GLY A 88 -6.21 -4.68 -4.36
C GLY A 88 -5.90 -4.58 -2.88
N THR A 89 -6.89 -4.92 -2.06
CA THR A 89 -6.74 -5.05 -0.61
C THR A 89 -7.35 -6.37 -0.17
N THR A 90 -6.83 -6.96 0.89
CA THR A 90 -7.37 -8.18 1.48
C THR A 90 -8.77 -7.87 2.02
N PRO A 91 -9.83 -8.57 1.59
CA PRO A 91 -11.19 -8.28 2.04
C PRO A 91 -11.34 -8.54 3.54
N ARG A 92 -11.83 -7.54 4.28
CA ARG A 92 -11.87 -7.53 5.76
C ARG A 92 -13.27 -7.61 6.35
N HIS A 93 -14.29 -7.69 5.50
CA HIS A 93 -15.69 -7.63 5.88
C HIS A 93 -16.44 -8.90 5.46
N GLY A 94 -17.61 -9.11 6.06
CA GLY A 94 -18.45 -10.28 5.80
C GLY A 94 -17.79 -11.57 6.28
N ILE A 95 -17.99 -12.67 5.54
CA ILE A 95 -17.44 -13.98 5.91
C ILE A 95 -15.91 -13.99 5.96
N PHE A 96 -15.24 -13.09 5.24
CA PHE A 96 -13.79 -12.96 5.23
C PHE A 96 -13.23 -12.42 6.55
N ALA A 97 -14.05 -11.75 7.38
CA ALA A 97 -13.66 -11.37 8.75
C ALA A 97 -13.32 -12.60 9.62
N LEU A 98 -14.03 -13.72 9.40
CA LEU A 98 -13.84 -14.97 10.15
C LEU A 98 -12.51 -15.66 9.80
N ALA A 99 -11.99 -15.42 8.60
CA ALA A 99 -10.68 -15.93 8.17
C ALA A 99 -9.50 -15.23 8.87
N GLY A 100 -9.74 -14.06 9.49
CA GLY A 100 -8.72 -13.30 10.21
C GLY A 100 -8.27 -13.94 11.53
N THR A 101 -9.01 -14.92 12.06
CA THR A 101 -8.72 -15.60 13.34
C THR A 101 -8.37 -14.60 14.48
N ILE A 102 -7.59 -15.02 15.50
CA ILE A 102 -7.20 -14.13 16.62
C ILE A 102 -6.18 -13.07 16.15
N ILE A 103 -5.29 -13.43 15.21
CA ILE A 103 -4.35 -12.52 14.56
C ILE A 103 -4.40 -12.77 13.06
N GLY A 104 -4.75 -11.73 12.30
CA GLY A 104 -4.88 -11.77 10.85
C GLY A 104 -3.88 -10.83 10.18
N VAL A 105 -3.21 -11.32 9.13
CA VAL A 105 -2.36 -10.50 8.27
C VAL A 105 -3.21 -9.99 7.11
N THR A 106 -3.14 -8.69 6.87
CA THR A 106 -3.78 -8.03 5.73
C THR A 106 -2.71 -7.51 4.79
N SER A 107 -3.03 -7.44 3.50
CA SER A 107 -2.15 -6.86 2.51
C SER A 107 -2.94 -5.97 1.56
N SER A 108 -2.36 -4.83 1.25
CA SER A 108 -2.83 -3.90 0.24
C SER A 108 -1.72 -3.65 -0.75
N SER A 109 -2.04 -3.69 -2.04
CA SER A 109 -1.08 -3.45 -3.11
C SER A 109 -1.71 -2.63 -4.21
N ALA A 110 -0.92 -1.73 -4.79
CA ALA A 110 -1.28 -1.01 -6.00
C ALA A 110 -0.10 -1.00 -6.96
N VAL A 111 -0.41 -1.08 -8.25
CA VAL A 111 0.55 -1.01 -9.36
C VAL A 111 0.01 0.02 -10.34
N GLY A 112 0.86 0.96 -10.72
CA GLY A 112 0.52 2.00 -11.66
C GLY A 112 1.72 2.43 -12.49
N VAL A 113 1.43 3.01 -13.65
CA VAL A 113 2.43 3.63 -14.51
C VAL A 113 2.32 5.14 -14.36
N ALA A 114 3.43 5.75 -13.95
CA ALA A 114 3.58 7.19 -13.86
C ALA A 114 3.68 7.77 -15.28
N VAL A 115 2.78 8.67 -15.64
CA VAL A 115 2.69 9.28 -16.98
C VAL A 115 2.86 10.79 -16.93
N LYS A 116 3.52 11.34 -17.95
CA LYS A 116 3.68 12.78 -18.10
C LYS A 116 2.44 13.47 -18.63
#